data_AF-E9G494-F1
#
_entry.id   AF-E9G494-F1
#
_cell.length_a   1.000
_cell.length_b   1.000
_cell.length_c   1.000
_cell.angle_alpha   90.00
_cell.angle_beta   90.00
_cell.angle_gamma   90.00
#
_symmetry.space_group_name_H-M   'P 1'
#
loop_
_entity.id
_entity.type
_entity.pdbx_description
1 polymer ?
#
loop_
_entity_poly.entity_id
_entity_poly.type
_entity_poly.pdbx_seq_one_letter_code
_entity_poly.pdbx_strand_id
1 'polypeptide(L)'
;MGRTCDIIGCTNSNYKTEKLSYHSLPSNELLRGKWLDAISANGGFRQSKTRKKAHNCDNTYICGEHFSEDCYIPTSKQKHLKPTAVPTFPPTKKDDAIEGYVHKSESPFQGTPETSGDESPPKTKRASKSKKKKAAEKSRKKKSPVLSDIVITNIIDQYRETVTHGEEEFTIRCTSSQNSSVADGEESVGTFKQLERDIENDFRTLEMLDSYLQRIFKDKQELELGESLAHLTVQKEETQQQLIHRREEKLTKEMAWTEEQKSVYELQQNLLSDDKNTEHLREMEKILSEREEEIKQLRNLTNDEIFVLEEKVKDLDRRISEFQDNRSTKLEELLNQESTLQIKKKDLIEDLKQKVEESKVLEIKLIQNKAGERFNKLDRYTS
;
A
#
# COMPACT_ATOMS: atom_id res chain seq x y z
N MET A 1 -24.35 -28.86 -14.50
CA MET A 1 -23.08 -28.22 -14.91
C MET A 1 -21.98 -28.68 -13.96
N GLY A 2 -20.85 -29.15 -14.48
CA GLY A 2 -19.72 -29.58 -13.64
C GLY A 2 -19.02 -28.40 -12.97
N ARG A 3 -18.65 -28.59 -11.71
CA ARG A 3 -17.87 -27.62 -10.91
C ARG A 3 -16.41 -28.08 -10.87
N THR A 4 -15.49 -27.16 -11.11
CA THR A 4 -14.04 -27.37 -10.99
C THR A 4 -13.51 -26.51 -9.86
N CYS A 5 -12.48 -26.98 -9.15
CA CYS A 5 -11.78 -26.13 -8.18
C CYS A 5 -11.00 -25.05 -8.92
N ASP A 6 -11.15 -23.79 -8.50
CA ASP A 6 -10.49 -22.64 -9.11
C ASP A 6 -9.12 -22.31 -8.48
N ILE A 7 -8.64 -23.10 -7.51
CA ILE A 7 -7.32 -22.94 -6.89
C ILE A 7 -6.21 -23.34 -7.88
N ILE A 8 -5.12 -22.55 -7.94
CA ILE A 8 -3.96 -22.89 -8.77
C ILE A 8 -3.37 -24.25 -8.35
N GLY A 9 -3.01 -25.08 -9.33
CA GLY A 9 -2.48 -26.43 -9.06
C GLY A 9 -3.52 -27.49 -8.64
N CYS A 10 -4.73 -27.10 -8.23
CA CYS A 10 -5.78 -28.06 -7.97
C CYS A 10 -6.39 -28.60 -9.27
N THR A 11 -6.54 -29.92 -9.36
CA THR A 11 -7.14 -30.60 -10.54
C THR A 11 -8.48 -31.27 -10.22
N ASN A 12 -8.99 -31.07 -9.00
CA ASN A 12 -10.25 -31.62 -8.54
C ASN A 12 -11.42 -31.02 -9.30
N SER A 13 -12.31 -31.89 -9.76
CA SER A 13 -13.54 -31.50 -10.44
C SER A 13 -14.65 -32.49 -10.08
N ASN A 14 -15.89 -32.02 -10.04
CA ASN A 14 -17.02 -32.87 -9.67
C ASN A 14 -17.20 -34.09 -10.61
N TYR A 15 -16.62 -34.04 -11.83
CA TYR A 15 -16.61 -35.19 -12.75
C TYR A 15 -15.57 -36.25 -12.39
N LYS A 16 -14.50 -35.88 -11.69
CA LYS A 16 -13.39 -36.79 -11.33
C LYS A 16 -13.48 -37.29 -9.89
N THR A 17 -14.03 -36.47 -9.00
CA THR A 17 -14.02 -36.70 -7.56
C THR A 17 -15.40 -36.45 -6.95
N GLU A 18 -16.34 -37.39 -7.17
CA GLU A 18 -17.74 -37.29 -6.71
C GLU A 18 -17.90 -37.14 -5.19
N LYS A 19 -16.89 -37.55 -4.39
CA LYS A 19 -16.93 -37.50 -2.92
C LYS A 19 -16.54 -36.14 -2.32
N LEU A 20 -16.12 -35.17 -3.15
CA LEU A 20 -15.69 -33.85 -2.68
C LEU A 20 -16.85 -32.86 -2.68
N SER A 21 -16.95 -32.08 -1.60
CA SER A 21 -17.81 -30.90 -1.56
C SER A 21 -17.16 -29.75 -2.32
N TYR A 22 -17.98 -28.92 -2.96
CA TYR A 22 -17.55 -27.70 -3.66
C TYR A 22 -18.27 -26.51 -3.05
N HIS A 23 -17.49 -25.55 -2.57
CA HIS A 23 -17.97 -24.38 -1.86
C HIS A 23 -17.76 -23.14 -2.71
N SER A 24 -18.80 -22.33 -2.88
CA SER A 24 -18.68 -21.01 -3.49
C SER A 24 -18.05 -20.03 -2.50
N LEU A 25 -17.57 -18.89 -3.01
CA LEU A 25 -17.10 -17.80 -2.16
C LEU A 25 -18.22 -17.34 -1.20
N PRO A 26 -17.89 -16.97 0.05
CA PRO A 26 -18.85 -16.43 0.99
C PRO A 26 -19.45 -15.11 0.50
N SER A 27 -20.74 -14.89 0.78
CA SER A 27 -21.41 -13.60 0.54
C SER A 27 -20.99 -12.50 1.52
N ASN A 28 -20.49 -12.88 2.70
CA ASN A 28 -19.98 -11.93 3.69
C ASN A 28 -18.61 -11.38 3.23
N GLU A 29 -18.52 -10.06 3.03
CA GLU A 29 -17.32 -9.40 2.49
C GLU A 29 -16.07 -9.60 3.34
N LEU A 30 -16.19 -9.59 4.67
CA LEU A 30 -15.06 -9.80 5.58
C LEU A 30 -14.51 -11.22 5.47
N LEU A 31 -15.39 -12.23 5.47
CA LEU A 31 -14.96 -13.62 5.30
C LEU A 31 -14.44 -13.89 3.89
N ARG A 32 -15.07 -13.28 2.89
CA ARG A 32 -14.62 -13.32 1.50
C ARG A 32 -13.20 -12.76 1.37
N GLY A 33 -12.92 -11.61 1.99
CA GLY A 33 -11.56 -11.03 2.06
C GLY A 33 -10.55 -12.02 2.60
N LYS A 34 -10.85 -12.64 3.77
CA LYS A 34 -9.98 -13.67 4.36
C LYS A 34 -9.75 -14.87 3.44
N TRP A 35 -10.76 -15.31 2.69
CA TRP A 35 -10.59 -16.37 1.69
C TRP A 35 -9.66 -15.93 0.56
N LEU A 36 -9.86 -14.73 0.02
CA LEU A 36 -9.03 -14.18 -1.06
C LEU A 36 -7.56 -14.03 -0.61
N ASP A 37 -7.32 -13.57 0.61
CA ASP A 37 -5.98 -13.43 1.18
C ASP A 37 -5.30 -14.79 1.33
N ALA A 38 -5.99 -15.78 1.92
CA ALA A 38 -5.48 -17.13 2.10
C ALA A 38 -5.16 -17.81 0.76
N ILE A 39 -5.97 -17.58 -0.27
CA ILE A 39 -5.77 -18.15 -1.60
C ILE A 39 -4.62 -17.44 -2.32
N SER A 40 -4.54 -16.11 -2.24
CA SER A 40 -3.47 -15.31 -2.87
C SER A 40 -2.11 -15.65 -2.29
N ALA A 41 -2.03 -15.84 -0.96
CA ALA A 41 -0.81 -16.32 -0.30
C ALA A 41 -0.33 -17.69 -0.82
N ASN A 42 -1.23 -18.49 -1.41
CA ASN A 42 -0.96 -19.85 -1.88
C ASN A 42 -1.01 -19.97 -3.42
N GLY A 43 -0.63 -18.90 -4.13
CA GLY A 43 -0.49 -18.88 -5.59
C GLY A 43 -1.75 -18.45 -6.35
N GLY A 44 -2.83 -18.11 -5.64
CA GLY A 44 -4.01 -17.48 -6.21
C GLY A 44 -4.95 -18.42 -6.96
N PHE A 45 -5.86 -17.82 -7.71
CA PHE A 45 -6.80 -18.55 -8.57
C PHE A 45 -6.18 -18.89 -9.92
N ARG A 46 -6.62 -20.01 -10.50
CA ARG A 46 -6.33 -20.37 -11.88
C ARG A 46 -6.86 -19.27 -12.81
N GLN A 47 -5.95 -18.56 -13.48
CA GLN A 47 -6.34 -17.60 -14.50
C GLN A 47 -6.98 -18.33 -15.69
N SER A 48 -8.29 -18.15 -15.87
CA SER A 48 -8.93 -18.56 -17.11
C SER A 48 -8.64 -17.52 -18.18
N LYS A 49 -8.10 -17.95 -19.33
CA LYS A 49 -7.88 -17.09 -20.51
C LYS A 49 -9.16 -16.37 -20.98
N THR A 50 -10.33 -16.86 -20.58
CA THR A 50 -11.64 -16.29 -20.90
C THR A 50 -12.24 -15.37 -19.83
N ARG A 51 -11.68 -15.32 -18.61
CA ARG A 51 -12.17 -14.44 -17.53
C ARG A 51 -11.25 -13.22 -17.40
N LYS A 52 -11.54 -12.17 -18.17
CA LYS A 52 -10.88 -10.86 -18.05
C LYS A 52 -11.41 -9.97 -16.91
N LYS A 53 -12.38 -10.44 -16.12
CA LYS A 53 -12.92 -9.69 -14.97
C LYS A 53 -12.36 -10.27 -13.67
N ALA A 54 -12.01 -9.36 -12.75
CA ALA A 54 -11.59 -9.60 -11.38
C ALA A 54 -12.40 -10.73 -10.73
N HIS A 55 -11.77 -11.45 -9.78
CA HIS A 55 -12.25 -12.66 -9.07
C HIS A 55 -13.55 -12.50 -8.25
N ASN A 56 -14.44 -11.60 -8.66
CA ASN A 56 -15.73 -11.33 -8.09
C ASN A 56 -16.87 -12.20 -8.63
N CYS A 57 -16.60 -13.21 -9.46
CA CYS A 57 -17.65 -13.94 -10.15
C CYS A 57 -18.29 -15.03 -9.27
N ASP A 58 -19.63 -15.09 -9.27
CA ASP A 58 -20.51 -16.07 -8.59
C ASP A 58 -20.27 -17.55 -8.97
N ASN A 59 -19.32 -17.81 -9.87
CA ASN A 59 -18.98 -19.12 -10.39
C ASN A 59 -17.57 -19.59 -9.97
N THR A 60 -17.06 -19.05 -8.87
CA THR A 60 -15.78 -19.46 -8.28
C THR A 60 -16.03 -20.51 -7.20
N TYR A 61 -15.46 -21.70 -7.37
CA TYR A 61 -15.65 -22.83 -6.46
C TYR A 61 -14.32 -23.36 -5.93
N ILE A 62 -14.31 -23.74 -4.66
CA ILE A 62 -13.16 -24.33 -3.97
C ILE A 62 -13.58 -25.70 -3.45
N CYS A 63 -12.80 -26.74 -3.72
CA CYS A 63 -13.10 -28.08 -3.22
C CYS A 63 -12.79 -28.24 -1.73
N GLY A 64 -13.48 -29.16 -1.09
CA GLY A 64 -13.41 -29.40 0.36
C GLY A 64 -12.03 -29.79 0.90
N GLU A 65 -11.11 -30.26 0.06
CA GLU A 65 -9.73 -30.58 0.46
C GLU A 65 -8.91 -29.35 0.88
N HIS A 66 -9.38 -28.14 0.57
CA HIS A 66 -8.70 -26.92 0.97
C HIS A 66 -9.17 -26.41 2.35
N PHE A 67 -9.99 -27.18 3.06
CA PHE A 67 -10.47 -26.87 4.40
C PHE A 67 -10.08 -27.98 5.36
N SER A 68 -9.71 -27.61 6.58
CA SER A 68 -9.55 -28.58 7.66
C SER A 68 -10.89 -29.25 7.97
N GLU A 69 -10.87 -30.49 8.47
CA GLU A 69 -12.09 -31.19 8.90
C GLU A 69 -12.84 -30.41 10.00
N ASP A 70 -12.11 -29.67 10.82
CA ASP A 70 -12.69 -28.87 11.90
C ASP A 70 -13.44 -27.63 11.38
N CYS A 71 -13.26 -27.28 10.11
CA CYS A 71 -14.02 -26.23 9.45
C CYS A 71 -15.45 -26.67 9.09
N TYR A 72 -15.78 -27.97 9.18
CA TYR A 72 -17.12 -28.47 8.86
C TYR A 72 -18.03 -28.49 10.09
N ILE A 73 -19.32 -28.34 9.84
CA ILE A 73 -20.35 -28.46 10.87
C ILE A 73 -20.61 -29.96 11.11
N PRO A 74 -20.29 -30.51 12.31
CA PRO A 74 -20.27 -31.96 12.56
C PRO A 74 -21.66 -32.63 12.49
N THR A 75 -22.74 -31.85 12.55
CA THR A 75 -24.12 -32.35 12.62
C THR A 75 -24.83 -32.43 11.28
N SER A 76 -24.20 -32.03 10.17
CA SER A 76 -24.87 -31.96 8.88
C SER A 76 -24.62 -33.19 8.01
N LYS A 77 -25.70 -33.80 7.49
CA LYS A 77 -25.63 -34.87 6.49
C LYS A 77 -24.93 -34.44 5.20
N GLN A 78 -24.86 -33.13 4.96
CA GLN A 78 -24.09 -32.52 3.88
C GLN A 78 -22.89 -31.80 4.50
N LYS A 79 -21.72 -31.90 3.86
CA LYS A 79 -20.51 -31.18 4.31
C LYS A 79 -20.72 -29.67 4.12
N HIS A 80 -21.22 -28.99 5.14
CA HIS A 80 -21.35 -27.53 5.19
C HIS A 80 -20.21 -26.95 6.03
N LEU A 81 -19.63 -25.84 5.55
CA LEU A 81 -18.59 -25.13 6.26
C LEU A 81 -19.19 -24.28 7.38
N LYS A 82 -18.46 -24.15 8.49
CA LYS A 82 -18.75 -23.17 9.53
C LYS A 82 -18.70 -21.76 8.93
N PRO A 83 -19.49 -20.80 9.45
CA PRO A 83 -19.49 -19.41 8.98
C PRO A 83 -18.18 -18.67 9.23
N THR A 84 -17.23 -19.26 9.96
CA THR A 84 -15.89 -18.73 10.22
C THR A 84 -14.78 -19.51 9.50
N ALA A 85 -15.14 -20.54 8.71
CA ALA A 85 -14.18 -21.37 8.01
C ALA A 85 -13.42 -20.57 6.94
N VAL A 86 -12.11 -20.76 6.89
CA VAL A 86 -11.22 -20.19 5.86
C VAL A 86 -10.40 -21.33 5.24
N PRO A 87 -10.08 -21.28 3.93
CA PRO A 87 -9.21 -22.26 3.31
C PRO A 87 -7.84 -22.30 4.00
N THR A 88 -7.34 -23.50 4.28
CA THR A 88 -6.04 -23.71 4.94
C THR A 88 -5.15 -24.51 3.99
N PHE A 89 -3.99 -23.97 3.63
CA PHE A 89 -3.05 -24.60 2.69
C PHE A 89 -1.68 -24.73 3.34
N PRO A 90 -1.02 -25.91 3.28
CA PRO A 90 -1.57 -27.21 2.88
C PRO A 90 -2.60 -27.73 3.92
N PRO A 91 -3.59 -28.54 3.52
CA PRO A 91 -4.53 -29.12 4.47
C PRO A 91 -3.76 -30.01 5.46
N THR A 92 -3.92 -29.73 6.75
CA THR A 92 -3.36 -30.58 7.80
C THR A 92 -4.03 -31.95 7.69
N LYS A 93 -3.33 -32.93 7.11
CA LYS A 93 -3.75 -34.31 7.21
C LYS A 93 -3.75 -34.67 8.70
N LYS A 94 -4.86 -35.18 9.21
CA LYS A 94 -4.84 -35.89 10.48
C LYS A 94 -4.01 -37.12 10.24
N ASP A 95 -2.76 -37.11 10.71
CA ASP A 95 -1.97 -38.32 10.79
C ASP A 95 -2.75 -39.29 11.69
N ASP A 96 -3.12 -40.42 11.10
CA ASP A 96 -3.70 -41.54 11.82
C ASP A 96 -2.74 -41.94 12.95
N ALA A 97 -3.22 -41.82 14.20
CA ALA A 97 -2.69 -42.44 15.42
C ALA A 97 -1.22 -42.14 15.80
N ILE A 98 -1.02 -41.33 16.85
CA ILE A 98 -0.22 -41.73 18.03
C ILE A 98 -0.92 -41.17 19.27
N GLU A 99 -1.38 -42.13 20.07
CA GLU A 99 -1.90 -41.99 21.42
C GLU A 99 -0.77 -41.54 22.37
N GLY A 100 -1.07 -40.56 23.22
CA GLY A 100 -0.39 -40.33 24.49
C GLY A 100 0.92 -39.56 24.44
N TYR A 101 0.94 -38.36 25.02
CA TYR A 101 1.87 -38.06 26.11
C TYR A 101 1.37 -36.83 26.88
N VAL A 102 0.78 -37.13 28.03
CA VAL A 102 0.53 -36.19 29.13
C VAL A 102 1.88 -35.90 29.78
N HIS A 103 2.23 -34.63 29.99
CA HIS A 103 3.10 -34.29 31.12
C HIS A 103 2.64 -33.03 31.85
N LYS A 104 2.34 -33.31 33.12
CA LYS A 104 2.00 -32.45 34.24
C LYS A 104 3.26 -31.74 34.77
N SER A 105 3.04 -30.51 35.24
CA SER A 105 3.60 -29.84 36.44
C SER A 105 4.99 -30.24 36.96
N GLU A 106 5.84 -29.25 37.30
CA GLU A 106 6.19 -28.94 38.70
C GLU A 106 7.20 -27.77 38.86
N SER A 107 6.93 -27.00 39.92
CA SER A 107 7.81 -26.05 40.63
C SER A 107 8.64 -26.81 41.68
N PRO A 108 9.80 -26.30 42.14
CA PRO A 108 9.84 -25.87 43.55
C PRO A 108 10.81 -24.73 43.91
N PHE A 109 10.29 -23.82 44.75
CA PHE A 109 10.80 -23.29 46.04
C PHE A 109 12.29 -23.33 46.42
N GLN A 110 12.77 -22.20 46.98
CA GLN A 110 13.61 -21.94 48.19
C GLN A 110 14.36 -20.60 47.97
N GLY A 111 14.58 -19.67 48.89
CA GLY A 111 14.59 -19.60 50.36
C GLY A 111 15.61 -18.49 50.73
N THR A 112 15.32 -17.69 51.74
CA THR A 112 16.02 -16.45 52.18
C THR A 112 17.44 -16.70 52.75
N PRO A 113 18.25 -15.67 53.15
CA PRO A 113 18.04 -15.00 54.45
C PRO A 113 18.40 -13.49 54.52
N GLU A 114 17.90 -12.93 55.62
CA GLU A 114 18.01 -11.57 56.16
C GLU A 114 19.42 -11.20 56.63
N THR A 115 19.75 -9.90 56.64
CA THR A 115 20.58 -9.30 57.70
C THR A 115 20.15 -7.86 57.98
N SER A 116 19.78 -7.65 59.23
CA SER A 116 19.52 -6.41 59.99
C SER A 116 20.74 -5.50 60.17
N GLY A 117 20.52 -4.21 60.41
CA GLY A 117 21.56 -3.31 60.94
C GLY A 117 21.11 -1.86 61.08
N ASP A 118 20.70 -1.51 62.30
CA ASP A 118 20.33 -0.21 62.88
C ASP A 118 21.31 0.96 62.64
N GLU A 119 20.77 2.19 62.57
CA GLU A 119 21.11 3.37 63.41
C GLU A 119 20.73 4.72 62.74
N SER A 120 19.97 5.53 63.48
CA SER A 120 19.63 6.95 63.18
C SER A 120 20.36 7.89 64.17
N PRO A 121 20.09 9.23 64.19
CA PRO A 121 20.55 10.32 63.33
C PRO A 121 21.39 11.37 64.13
N PRO A 122 21.71 12.57 63.60
CA PRO A 122 20.92 13.73 64.07
C PRO A 122 20.74 14.94 63.10
N LYS A 123 19.78 15.78 63.54
CA LYS A 123 19.22 17.05 63.07
C LYS A 123 20.22 18.18 62.73
N THR A 124 19.87 19.04 61.76
CA THR A 124 19.91 20.53 61.91
C THR A 124 19.11 21.33 60.86
N LYS A 125 18.11 22.07 61.36
CA LYS A 125 17.71 23.49 61.13
C LYS A 125 18.02 24.25 59.80
N ARG A 126 16.93 24.88 59.32
CA ARG A 126 16.74 26.33 58.99
C ARG A 126 16.96 26.87 57.56
N ALA A 127 15.91 27.59 57.14
CA ALA A 127 15.85 28.92 56.50
C ALA A 127 16.00 29.04 54.97
N SER A 128 14.84 29.28 54.33
CA SER A 128 14.53 30.38 53.39
C SER A 128 15.66 31.04 52.60
N LYS A 129 15.53 31.06 51.26
CA LYS A 129 15.43 32.30 50.46
C LYS A 129 15.15 32.05 48.98
N SER A 130 14.33 32.97 48.48
CA SER A 130 14.03 33.25 47.09
C SER A 130 15.28 33.39 46.20
N LYS A 131 15.18 32.92 44.95
CA LYS A 131 15.93 33.49 43.82
C LYS A 131 15.24 33.20 42.49
N LYS A 132 14.66 34.28 41.95
CA LYS A 132 14.28 34.48 40.55
C LYS A 132 15.53 34.23 39.69
N LYS A 133 15.49 33.29 38.74
CA LYS A 133 16.53 33.13 37.72
C LYS A 133 15.89 32.85 36.36
N LYS A 134 15.93 33.87 35.50
CA LYS A 134 15.88 33.74 34.04
C LYS A 134 17.06 32.87 33.59
N ALA A 135 16.81 31.96 32.64
CA ALA A 135 17.56 31.80 31.39
C ALA A 135 17.51 30.36 30.86
N ALA A 136 17.58 30.28 29.54
CA ALA A 136 18.13 29.20 28.73
C ALA A 136 17.22 27.99 28.45
N GLU A 137 16.47 28.18 27.37
CA GLU A 137 16.33 27.22 26.27
C GLU A 137 17.53 26.28 26.16
N LYS A 138 17.31 25.01 26.49
CA LYS A 138 18.23 23.90 26.21
C LYS A 138 17.50 22.90 25.34
N SER A 139 17.82 22.93 24.06
CA SER A 139 17.52 21.88 23.10
C SER A 139 18.11 20.56 23.59
N ARG A 140 17.24 19.66 24.07
CA ARG A 140 17.60 18.26 24.27
C ARG A 140 17.44 17.55 22.94
N LYS A 141 18.55 17.37 22.21
CA LYS A 141 18.68 16.34 21.17
C LYS A 141 18.45 14.98 21.85
N LYS A 142 17.22 14.46 21.76
CA LYS A 142 16.93 13.06 22.01
C LYS A 142 17.22 12.30 20.72
N LYS A 143 18.25 11.45 20.76
CA LYS A 143 18.50 10.46 19.72
C LYS A 143 17.34 9.46 19.76
N SER A 144 16.59 9.38 18.67
CA SER A 144 15.57 8.36 18.44
C SER A 144 16.25 7.00 18.17
N PRO A 145 15.65 5.86 18.54
CA PRO A 145 16.20 4.54 18.25
C PRO A 145 16.07 4.22 16.76
N VAL A 146 17.23 3.97 16.13
CA VAL A 146 17.39 3.48 14.76
C VAL A 146 16.98 2.02 14.73
N LEU A 147 15.72 1.67 14.44
CA LEU A 147 15.35 0.28 14.13
C LEU A 147 14.17 0.08 13.17
N SER A 148 13.75 1.09 12.39
CA SER A 148 12.76 0.90 11.30
C SER A 148 13.17 1.43 9.93
N ASP A 149 14.33 2.10 9.82
CA ASP A 149 14.70 2.81 8.60
C ASP A 149 15.13 1.87 7.46
N ILE A 150 15.63 0.68 7.78
CA ILE A 150 16.23 -0.25 6.80
C ILE A 150 15.18 -0.84 5.83
N VAL A 151 13.94 -1.03 6.28
CA VAL A 151 12.88 -1.58 5.41
C VAL A 151 12.20 -0.47 4.59
N ILE A 152 12.22 0.77 5.08
CA ILE A 152 11.53 1.91 4.47
C ILE A 152 12.42 2.64 3.44
N THR A 153 13.74 2.72 3.65
CA THR A 153 14.67 3.23 2.63
C THR A 153 14.65 2.37 1.38
N ASN A 154 14.51 1.05 1.52
CA ASN A 154 14.43 0.16 0.36
C ASN A 154 13.24 0.44 -0.57
N ILE A 155 12.10 0.89 -0.06
CA ILE A 155 10.92 1.19 -0.90
C ILE A 155 11.09 2.53 -1.64
N ILE A 156 11.70 3.53 -0.98
CA ILE A 156 11.95 4.84 -1.58
C ILE A 156 13.12 4.78 -2.59
N ASP A 157 14.17 4.00 -2.28
CA ASP A 157 15.32 3.81 -3.16
C ASP A 157 14.95 2.97 -4.40
N GLN A 158 14.08 1.97 -4.25
CA GLN A 158 13.56 1.18 -5.37
C GLN A 158 12.70 2.02 -6.34
N TYR A 159 12.01 3.05 -5.86
CA TYR A 159 11.32 4.03 -6.71
C TYR A 159 12.28 5.05 -7.35
N ARG A 160 13.40 5.41 -6.69
CA ARG A 160 14.41 6.33 -7.25
C ARG A 160 15.21 5.70 -8.39
N GLU A 161 15.60 4.43 -8.29
CA GLU A 161 16.38 3.75 -9.33
C GLU A 161 15.61 3.58 -10.66
N THR A 162 14.27 3.51 -10.61
CA THR A 162 13.45 3.50 -11.84
C THR A 162 13.34 4.85 -12.54
N VAL A 163 13.62 5.96 -11.83
CA VAL A 163 13.45 7.33 -12.33
C VAL A 163 14.73 7.88 -12.96
N THR A 164 15.92 7.44 -12.52
CA THR A 164 17.21 7.97 -12.99
C THR A 164 17.65 7.49 -14.39
N HIS A 165 16.89 6.62 -15.05
CA HIS A 165 17.17 6.18 -16.42
C HIS A 165 16.37 6.93 -17.52
N GLY A 166 15.64 8.00 -17.16
CA GLY A 166 14.76 8.72 -18.11
C GLY A 166 15.29 10.07 -18.65
N GLU A 167 16.40 10.59 -18.13
CA GLU A 167 16.89 11.95 -18.45
C GLU A 167 17.98 11.97 -19.55
N GLU A 168 17.90 11.09 -20.55
CA GLU A 168 18.65 11.34 -21.79
C GLU A 168 17.90 12.46 -22.55
N GLU A 169 18.41 13.69 -22.41
CA GLU A 169 17.98 14.88 -23.15
C GLU A 169 17.82 14.56 -24.65
N PHE A 170 16.57 14.37 -25.06
CA PHE A 170 16.21 14.01 -26.42
C PHE A 170 16.31 15.24 -27.33
N THR A 171 17.53 15.53 -27.77
CA THR A 171 17.79 16.53 -28.81
C THR A 171 17.46 15.90 -30.17
N ILE A 172 16.18 15.92 -30.56
CA ILE A 172 15.80 15.62 -31.95
C ILE A 172 16.41 16.71 -32.81
N ARG A 173 17.53 16.40 -33.46
CA ARG A 173 18.13 17.27 -34.47
C ARG A 173 17.24 17.19 -35.70
N CYS A 174 16.20 18.02 -35.75
CA CYS A 174 15.49 18.29 -37.00
C CYS A 174 16.51 18.86 -37.98
N THR A 175 17.00 18.02 -38.90
CA THR A 175 17.78 18.48 -40.03
C THR A 175 16.78 19.15 -40.98
N SER A 176 16.52 20.44 -40.73
CA SER A 176 15.81 21.29 -41.67
C SER A 176 16.59 21.26 -42.98
N SER A 177 16.01 20.58 -43.97
CA SER A 177 16.58 20.44 -45.30
C SER A 177 16.72 21.85 -45.90
N GLN A 178 17.97 22.32 -46.02
CA GLN A 178 18.24 23.59 -46.68
C GLN A 178 18.01 23.41 -48.18
N ASN A 179 17.06 24.18 -48.70
CA ASN A 179 16.69 24.24 -50.12
C ASN A 179 17.92 24.54 -50.99
N SER A 180 18.44 23.52 -51.67
CA SER A 180 19.43 23.67 -52.74
C SER A 180 18.71 23.85 -54.08
N SER A 181 18.86 25.02 -54.70
CA SER A 181 18.41 25.29 -56.06
C SER A 181 19.40 24.72 -57.07
N VAL A 182 19.04 23.68 -57.84
CA VAL A 182 19.86 23.20 -58.97
C VAL A 182 18.96 22.72 -60.13
N ALA A 183 19.56 22.76 -61.32
CA ALA A 183 18.99 22.70 -62.65
C ALA A 183 19.20 21.34 -63.34
N ASP A 184 18.31 21.08 -64.30
CA ASP A 184 18.33 20.13 -65.42
C ASP A 184 18.35 18.60 -65.17
N GLY A 185 17.14 18.01 -65.33
CA GLY A 185 16.90 16.71 -65.95
C GLY A 185 17.12 15.46 -65.08
N GLU A 186 18.37 15.18 -64.71
CA GLU A 186 18.74 13.94 -64.01
C GLU A 186 18.58 14.06 -62.48
N GLU A 187 18.51 15.28 -61.95
CA GLU A 187 18.32 15.54 -60.52
C GLU A 187 16.93 15.12 -59.98
N SER A 188 15.91 15.04 -60.84
CA SER A 188 14.52 14.78 -60.38
C SER A 188 14.30 13.38 -59.79
N VAL A 189 15.09 12.39 -60.21
CA VAL A 189 15.01 11.02 -59.67
C VAL A 189 15.72 10.93 -58.32
N GLY A 190 16.82 11.69 -58.15
CA GLY A 190 17.55 11.78 -56.89
C GLY A 190 16.72 12.43 -55.78
N THR A 191 16.00 13.50 -56.11
CA THR A 191 15.12 14.22 -55.17
C THR A 191 13.93 13.38 -54.73
N PHE A 192 13.30 12.62 -55.64
CA PHE A 192 12.18 11.73 -55.28
C PHE A 192 12.59 10.64 -54.28
N LYS A 193 13.72 9.96 -54.51
CA LYS A 193 14.23 8.92 -53.60
C LYS A 193 14.70 9.46 -52.25
N GLN A 194 15.12 10.72 -52.19
CA GLN A 194 15.44 11.37 -50.93
C GLN A 194 14.16 11.63 -50.14
N LEU A 195 13.12 12.16 -50.80
CA LEU A 195 11.82 12.42 -50.18
C LEU A 195 11.15 11.15 -49.64
N GLU A 196 11.22 10.03 -50.36
CA GLU A 196 10.74 8.72 -49.88
C GLU A 196 11.43 8.29 -48.58
N ARG A 197 12.76 8.43 -48.50
CA ARG A 197 13.53 8.11 -47.29
C ARG A 197 13.19 9.05 -46.13
N ASP A 198 13.00 10.33 -46.41
CA ASP A 198 12.61 11.31 -45.38
C ASP A 198 11.23 10.98 -44.82
N ILE A 199 10.26 10.63 -45.68
CA ILE A 199 8.93 10.17 -45.28
C ILE A 199 9.02 8.91 -44.41
N GLU A 200 9.82 7.91 -44.81
CA GLU A 200 9.99 6.68 -44.04
C GLU A 200 10.59 6.96 -42.64
N ASN A 201 11.59 7.84 -42.55
CA ASN A 201 12.19 8.23 -41.28
C ASN A 201 11.20 8.97 -40.36
N ASP A 202 10.37 9.85 -40.92
CA ASP A 202 9.34 10.56 -40.16
C ASP A 202 8.25 9.59 -39.63
N PHE A 203 7.86 8.58 -40.42
CA PHE A 203 6.95 7.53 -39.96
C PHE A 203 7.53 6.74 -38.78
N ARG A 204 8.81 6.37 -38.83
CA ARG A 204 9.48 5.71 -37.68
C ARG A 204 9.49 6.60 -36.44
N THR A 205 9.67 7.91 -36.64
CA THR A 205 9.62 8.89 -35.56
C THR A 205 8.22 8.99 -34.95
N LEU A 206 7.16 8.93 -35.76
CA LEU A 206 5.78 8.86 -35.27
C LEU A 206 5.51 7.60 -34.44
N GLU A 207 5.95 6.43 -34.89
CA GLU A 207 5.80 5.17 -34.14
C GLU A 207 6.49 5.23 -32.77
N MET A 208 7.66 5.87 -32.72
CA MET A 208 8.39 6.12 -31.48
C MET A 208 7.62 7.05 -30.54
N LEU A 209 7.08 8.17 -31.06
CA LEU A 209 6.25 9.11 -30.28
C LEU A 209 5.01 8.41 -29.70
N ASP A 210 4.36 7.55 -30.50
CA ASP A 210 3.20 6.78 -30.04
C ASP A 210 3.56 5.79 -28.93
N SER A 211 4.72 5.15 -29.03
CA SER A 211 5.23 4.28 -27.98
C SER A 211 5.48 5.05 -26.67
N TYR A 212 6.03 6.27 -26.75
CA TYR A 212 6.20 7.12 -25.56
C TYR A 212 4.88 7.57 -24.95
N LEU A 213 3.91 7.99 -25.77
CA LEU A 213 2.58 8.37 -25.30
C LEU A 213 1.87 7.20 -24.59
N GLN A 214 1.99 5.98 -25.12
CA GLN A 214 1.47 4.78 -24.47
C GLN A 214 2.14 4.50 -23.12
N ARG A 215 3.46 4.73 -23.02
CA ARG A 215 4.19 4.61 -21.75
C ARG A 215 3.69 5.62 -20.72
N ILE A 216 3.58 6.90 -21.09
CA ILE A 216 3.04 7.94 -20.21
C ILE A 216 1.63 7.58 -19.72
N PHE A 217 0.79 7.08 -20.62
CA PHE A 217 -0.56 6.63 -20.26
C PHE A 217 -0.53 5.49 -19.22
N LYS A 218 0.38 4.52 -19.38
CA LYS A 218 0.56 3.43 -18.42
C LYS A 218 1.06 3.95 -17.07
N ASP A 219 2.06 4.82 -17.07
CA ASP A 219 2.63 5.40 -15.85
C ASP A 219 1.57 6.20 -15.06
N LYS A 220 0.67 6.91 -15.76
CA LYS A 220 -0.49 7.58 -15.13
C LYS A 220 -1.44 6.59 -14.44
N GLN A 221 -1.75 5.46 -15.08
CA GLN A 221 -2.60 4.42 -14.48
C GLN A 221 -1.96 3.80 -13.24
N GLU A 222 -0.65 3.54 -13.28
CA GLU A 222 0.09 2.98 -12.14
C GLU A 222 0.11 3.94 -10.95
N LEU A 223 0.28 5.25 -11.20
CA LEU A 223 0.15 6.28 -10.16
C LEU A 223 -1.26 6.38 -9.59
N GLU A 224 -2.29 6.08 -10.38
CA GLU A 224 -3.68 6.09 -9.93
C GLU A 224 -4.02 4.93 -8.99
N LEU A 225 -3.46 3.75 -9.25
CA LEU A 225 -3.67 2.50 -8.51
C LEU A 225 -3.01 2.43 -7.12
N GLY A 226 -2.44 3.55 -6.63
CA GLY A 226 -1.54 3.64 -5.48
C GLY A 226 -1.90 2.78 -4.25
N GLU A 227 -1.40 1.54 -4.24
CA GLU A 227 -1.50 0.57 -3.14
C GLU A 227 -0.88 1.15 -1.84
N SER A 228 0.18 1.95 -1.99
CA SER A 228 0.86 2.62 -0.86
C SER A 228 -0.03 3.62 -0.12
N LEU A 229 -0.86 4.39 -0.82
CA LEU A 229 -1.77 5.35 -0.19
C LEU A 229 -2.88 4.61 0.55
N ALA A 230 -3.42 3.54 -0.04
CA ALA A 230 -4.42 2.69 0.60
C ALA A 230 -3.88 2.07 1.89
N HIS A 231 -2.67 1.50 1.85
CA HIS A 231 -2.01 0.94 3.03
C HIS A 231 -1.81 1.97 4.15
N LEU A 232 -1.27 3.15 3.83
CA LEU A 232 -1.08 4.22 4.82
C LEU A 232 -2.43 4.68 5.42
N THR A 233 -3.47 4.75 4.61
CA THR A 233 -4.82 5.12 5.08
C THR A 233 -5.38 4.08 6.05
N VAL A 234 -5.25 2.79 5.74
CA VAL A 234 -5.66 1.69 6.62
C VAL A 234 -4.88 1.74 7.93
N GLN A 235 -3.55 1.89 7.86
CA GLN A 235 -2.69 1.96 9.04
C GLN A 235 -3.03 3.16 9.95
N LYS A 236 -3.41 4.29 9.35
CA LYS A 236 -3.92 5.46 10.08
C LYS A 236 -5.22 5.13 10.80
N GLU A 237 -6.17 4.50 10.12
CA GLU A 237 -7.46 4.13 10.70
C GLU A 237 -7.28 3.15 11.87
N GLU A 238 -6.45 2.12 11.72
CA GLU A 238 -6.12 1.17 12.80
C GLU A 238 -5.50 1.88 14.01
N THR A 239 -4.54 2.77 13.79
CA THR A 239 -3.89 3.53 14.86
C THR A 239 -4.88 4.48 15.55
N GLN A 240 -5.80 5.07 14.78
CA GLN A 240 -6.85 5.95 15.30
C GLN A 240 -7.88 5.16 16.12
N GLN A 241 -8.25 3.95 15.71
CA GLN A 241 -9.10 3.06 16.49
C GLN A 241 -8.44 2.67 17.82
N GLN A 242 -7.14 2.35 17.80
CA GLN A 242 -6.37 2.11 19.04
C GLN A 242 -6.39 3.31 19.97
N LEU A 243 -6.22 4.52 19.43
CA LEU A 243 -6.27 5.76 20.20
C LEU A 243 -7.64 5.99 20.86
N ILE A 244 -8.73 5.76 20.12
CA ILE A 244 -10.10 5.85 20.65
C ILE A 244 -10.28 4.86 21.79
N HIS A 245 -9.94 3.58 21.58
CA HIS A 245 -10.04 2.54 22.59
C HIS A 245 -9.27 2.91 23.87
N ARG A 246 -8.03 3.42 23.76
CA ARG A 246 -7.24 3.84 24.94
C ARG A 246 -7.86 5.02 25.69
N ARG A 247 -8.49 5.95 24.99
CA ARG A 247 -9.21 7.08 25.62
C ARG A 247 -10.47 6.61 26.34
N GLU A 248 -11.21 5.67 25.75
CA GLU A 248 -12.39 5.05 26.37
C GLU A 248 -11.98 4.27 27.63
N GLU A 249 -10.95 3.44 27.54
CA GLU A 249 -10.41 2.68 28.67
C GLU A 249 -9.99 3.61 29.83
N LYS A 250 -9.32 4.72 29.50
CA LYS A 250 -8.96 5.76 30.48
C LYS A 250 -10.19 6.35 31.15
N LEU A 251 -11.19 6.73 30.38
CA LEU A 251 -12.43 7.33 30.90
C LEU A 251 -13.17 6.35 31.81
N THR A 252 -13.28 5.07 31.41
CA THR A 252 -13.91 4.02 32.23
C THR A 252 -13.18 3.85 33.57
N LYS A 253 -11.85 3.83 33.56
CA LYS A 253 -11.04 3.75 34.79
C LYS A 253 -11.23 4.98 35.68
N GLU A 254 -11.30 6.17 35.11
CA GLU A 254 -11.56 7.41 35.86
C GLU A 254 -12.96 7.44 36.47
N MET A 255 -13.98 6.99 35.74
CA MET A 255 -15.35 6.88 36.26
C MET A 255 -15.45 5.87 37.41
N ALA A 256 -14.89 4.67 37.25
CA ALA A 256 -14.87 3.65 38.29
C ALA A 256 -14.19 4.15 39.56
N TRP A 257 -13.08 4.89 39.41
CA TRP A 257 -12.41 5.51 40.53
C TRP A 257 -13.27 6.55 41.26
N THR A 258 -13.98 7.41 40.53
CA THR A 258 -14.85 8.41 41.17
C THR A 258 -16.02 7.77 41.92
N GLU A 259 -16.52 6.63 41.43
CA GLU A 259 -17.55 5.84 42.10
C GLU A 259 -17.03 5.19 43.38
N GLU A 260 -15.82 4.62 43.35
CA GLU A 260 -15.14 4.07 44.52
C GLU A 260 -14.91 5.16 45.59
N GLN A 261 -14.40 6.32 45.20
CA GLN A 261 -14.20 7.46 46.09
C GLN A 261 -15.51 7.91 46.75
N LYS A 262 -16.60 7.96 45.99
CA LYS A 262 -17.92 8.30 46.53
C LYS A 262 -18.40 7.25 47.54
N SER A 263 -18.24 5.96 47.23
CA SER A 263 -18.61 4.87 48.14
C SER A 263 -17.84 4.93 49.46
N VAL A 264 -16.54 5.22 49.41
CA VAL A 264 -15.72 5.34 50.60
C VAL A 264 -16.12 6.56 51.45
N TYR A 265 -16.43 7.69 50.81
CA TYR A 265 -16.94 8.86 51.52
C TYR A 265 -18.27 8.59 52.23
N GLU A 266 -19.19 7.87 51.58
CA GLU A 266 -20.46 7.44 52.19
C GLU A 266 -20.23 6.50 53.38
N LEU A 267 -19.26 5.58 53.31
CA LEU A 267 -18.85 4.72 54.42
C LEU A 267 -18.25 5.52 55.59
N GLN A 268 -17.35 6.48 55.29
CA GLN A 268 -16.78 7.39 56.29
C GLN A 268 -17.86 8.15 57.05
N GLN A 269 -18.86 8.67 56.34
CA GLN A 269 -19.98 9.42 56.93
C GLN A 269 -20.77 8.57 57.94
N ASN A 270 -20.96 7.27 57.65
CA ASN A 270 -21.67 6.35 58.55
C ASN A 270 -20.84 5.98 59.80
N LEU A 271 -19.51 5.90 59.68
CA LEU A 271 -18.59 5.48 60.75
C LEU A 271 -18.25 6.60 61.76
N LEU A 272 -18.44 7.86 61.39
CA LEU A 272 -18.17 9.05 62.23
C LEU A 272 -19.09 9.18 63.47
N SER A 273 -20.03 8.26 63.67
CA SER A 273 -20.99 8.28 64.78
C SER A 273 -20.50 7.58 66.07
N ASP A 274 -19.33 6.91 66.04
CA ASP A 274 -18.84 6.10 67.16
C ASP A 274 -17.35 6.38 67.46
N ASP A 275 -17.03 6.92 68.65
CA ASP A 275 -15.67 7.32 69.08
C ASP A 275 -14.65 6.16 69.11
N LYS A 276 -15.13 4.91 69.01
CA LYS A 276 -14.31 3.69 69.02
C LYS A 276 -13.66 3.36 67.66
N ASN A 277 -14.04 4.04 66.58
CA ASN A 277 -13.61 3.72 65.20
C ASN A 277 -12.40 4.51 64.67
N THR A 278 -11.71 5.29 65.52
CA THR A 278 -10.62 6.19 65.10
C THR A 278 -9.41 5.48 64.47
N GLU A 279 -9.11 4.25 64.88
CA GLU A 279 -8.02 3.46 64.29
C GLU A 279 -8.40 2.94 62.89
N HIS A 280 -9.63 2.43 62.73
CA HIS A 280 -10.15 1.99 61.43
C HIS A 280 -10.22 3.12 60.41
N LEU A 281 -10.58 4.34 60.83
CA LEU A 281 -10.57 5.51 59.94
C LEU A 281 -9.16 5.84 59.43
N ARG A 282 -8.13 5.77 60.29
CA ARG A 282 -6.73 6.00 59.89
C ARG A 282 -6.21 4.94 58.93
N GLU A 283 -6.54 3.67 59.16
CA GLU A 283 -6.17 2.59 58.25
C GLU A 283 -6.83 2.77 56.87
N MET A 284 -8.11 3.15 56.85
CA MET A 284 -8.83 3.43 55.61
C MET A 284 -8.25 4.63 54.85
N GLU A 285 -7.91 5.73 55.53
CA GLU A 285 -7.24 6.89 54.92
C GLU A 285 -5.89 6.51 54.29
N LYS A 286 -5.12 5.64 54.96
CA LYS A 286 -3.86 5.12 54.42
C LYS A 286 -4.08 4.30 53.15
N ILE A 287 -5.04 3.38 53.16
CA ILE A 287 -5.40 2.55 51.98
C ILE A 287 -5.84 3.44 50.80
N LEU A 288 -6.63 4.49 51.06
CA LEU A 288 -7.04 5.43 50.02
C LEU A 288 -5.85 6.21 49.44
N SER A 289 -4.93 6.66 50.28
CA SER A 289 -3.74 7.38 49.83
C SER A 289 -2.82 6.50 48.97
N GLU A 290 -2.68 5.22 49.31
CA GLU A 290 -1.91 4.27 48.50
C GLU A 290 -2.58 4.03 47.14
N ARG A 291 -3.90 3.78 47.12
CA ARG A 291 -4.68 3.64 45.88
C ARG A 291 -4.66 4.89 44.99
N GLU A 292 -4.72 6.08 45.59
CA GLU A 292 -4.61 7.35 44.87
C GLU A 292 -3.30 7.45 44.08
N GLU A 293 -2.18 7.08 44.69
CA GLU A 293 -0.88 7.12 44.03
C GLU A 293 -0.77 6.04 42.94
N GLU A 294 -1.31 4.83 43.16
CA GLU A 294 -1.38 3.79 42.13
C GLU A 294 -2.17 4.26 40.89
N ILE A 295 -3.33 4.87 41.09
CA ILE A 295 -4.17 5.37 39.99
C ILE A 295 -3.49 6.53 39.26
N LYS A 296 -2.79 7.40 39.98
CA LYS A 296 -2.01 8.46 39.38
C LYS A 296 -0.88 7.90 38.51
N GLN A 297 -0.20 6.84 38.94
CA GLN A 297 0.80 6.14 38.12
C GLN A 297 0.17 5.54 36.86
N LEU A 298 -0.97 4.84 36.99
CA LEU A 298 -1.70 4.27 35.86
C LEU A 298 -2.19 5.34 34.87
N ARG A 299 -2.65 6.49 35.35
CA ARG A 299 -3.04 7.64 34.51
C ARG A 299 -1.85 8.16 33.72
N ASN A 300 -0.68 8.29 34.34
CA ASN A 300 0.52 8.76 33.65
C ASN A 300 0.93 7.79 32.54
N LEU A 301 0.96 6.49 32.81
CA LEU A 301 1.26 5.46 31.80
C LEU A 301 0.26 5.50 30.64
N THR A 302 -1.03 5.58 30.93
CA THR A 302 -2.08 5.64 29.90
C THR A 302 -1.97 6.93 29.06
N ASN A 303 -1.61 8.06 29.69
CA ASN A 303 -1.39 9.32 28.97
C ASN A 303 -0.18 9.25 28.05
N ASP A 304 0.91 8.60 28.47
CA ASP A 304 2.10 8.41 27.65
C ASP A 304 1.77 7.53 26.42
N GLU A 305 0.99 6.46 26.59
CA GLU A 305 0.51 5.63 25.47
C GLU A 305 -0.36 6.42 24.49
N ILE A 306 -1.32 7.21 24.99
CA ILE A 306 -2.17 8.09 24.19
C ILE A 306 -1.32 9.09 23.40
N PHE A 307 -0.32 9.71 24.05
CA PHE A 307 0.59 10.65 23.40
C PHE A 307 1.36 10.01 22.24
N VAL A 308 1.89 8.80 22.44
CA VAL A 308 2.61 8.06 21.39
C VAL A 308 1.70 7.75 20.20
N LEU A 309 0.46 7.33 20.45
CA LEU A 309 -0.51 7.06 19.39
C LEU A 309 -0.91 8.34 18.63
N GLU A 310 -1.08 9.47 19.33
CA GLU A 310 -1.35 10.77 18.70
C GLU A 310 -0.20 11.23 17.81
N GLU A 311 1.05 11.07 18.26
CA GLU A 311 2.24 11.38 17.46
C GLU A 311 2.32 10.50 16.21
N LYS A 312 2.01 9.21 16.35
CA LYS A 312 1.96 8.27 15.22
C LYS A 312 0.87 8.63 14.20
N VAL A 313 -0.32 9.02 14.65
CA VAL A 313 -1.38 9.50 13.73
C VAL A 313 -0.93 10.74 12.97
N LYS A 314 -0.29 11.71 13.64
CA LYS A 314 0.26 12.91 12.99
C LYS A 314 1.34 12.58 11.96
N ASP A 315 2.21 11.62 12.26
CA ASP A 315 3.23 11.16 11.32
C ASP A 315 2.61 10.51 10.08
N LEU A 316 1.59 9.64 10.27
CA LEU A 316 0.86 9.03 9.16
C LEU A 316 0.12 10.08 8.31
N ASP A 317 -0.50 11.08 8.93
CA ASP A 317 -1.12 12.20 8.22
C ASP A 317 -0.12 12.96 7.35
N ARG A 318 1.05 13.30 7.92
CA ARG A 318 2.12 13.96 7.17
C ARG A 318 2.55 13.12 5.97
N ARG A 319 2.78 11.81 6.15
CA ARG A 319 3.19 10.92 5.05
C ARG A 319 2.11 10.82 3.98
N ILE A 320 0.85 10.70 4.37
CA ILE A 320 -0.28 10.69 3.42
C ILE A 320 -0.28 11.96 2.58
N SER A 321 -0.12 13.13 3.20
CA SER A 321 -0.02 14.41 2.48
C SER A 321 1.19 14.46 1.55
N GLU A 322 2.38 14.09 2.01
CA GLU A 322 3.58 14.04 1.18
C GLU A 322 3.41 13.11 -0.04
N PHE A 323 2.78 11.94 0.15
CA PHE A 323 2.46 11.02 -0.96
C PHE A 323 1.48 11.63 -1.95
N GLN A 324 0.44 12.33 -1.47
CA GLN A 324 -0.54 13.00 -2.33
C GLN A 324 0.11 14.13 -3.14
N ASP A 325 0.94 14.95 -2.50
CA ASP A 325 1.65 16.06 -3.15
C ASP A 325 2.64 15.56 -4.20
N ASN A 326 3.42 14.52 -3.88
CA ASN A 326 4.34 13.89 -4.82
C ASN A 326 3.59 13.29 -6.02
N ARG A 327 2.47 12.59 -5.77
CA ARG A 327 1.61 12.06 -6.83
C ARG A 327 1.05 13.16 -7.72
N SER A 328 0.54 14.24 -7.13
CA SER A 328 0.00 15.39 -7.88
C SER A 328 1.07 16.02 -8.77
N THR A 329 2.25 16.27 -8.20
CA THR A 329 3.40 16.84 -8.91
C THR A 329 3.81 15.95 -10.10
N LYS A 330 3.87 14.63 -9.89
CA LYS A 330 4.25 13.70 -10.96
C LYS A 330 3.19 13.60 -12.06
N LEU A 331 1.91 13.64 -11.71
CA LEU A 331 0.82 13.67 -12.68
C LEU A 331 0.86 14.95 -13.53
N GLU A 332 1.16 16.09 -12.93
CA GLU A 332 1.34 17.36 -13.65
C GLU A 332 2.54 17.30 -14.61
N GLU A 333 3.68 16.76 -14.17
CA GLU A 333 4.85 16.53 -15.01
C GLU A 333 4.51 15.64 -16.24
N LEU A 334 3.85 14.50 -16.01
CA LEU A 334 3.43 13.58 -17.07
C LEU A 334 2.41 14.21 -18.03
N LEU A 335 1.51 15.08 -17.53
CA LEU A 335 0.54 15.80 -18.35
C LEU A 335 1.23 16.85 -19.24
N ASN A 336 2.23 17.55 -18.72
CA ASN A 336 3.05 18.49 -19.50
C ASN A 336 3.87 17.76 -20.58
N GLN A 337 4.45 16.61 -20.24
CA GLN A 337 5.16 15.75 -21.19
C GLN A 337 4.23 15.23 -22.30
N GLU A 338 3.06 14.72 -21.94
CA GLU A 338 2.05 14.28 -22.91
C GLU A 338 1.66 15.41 -23.87
N SER A 339 1.33 16.59 -23.35
CA SER A 339 0.96 17.75 -24.16
C SER A 339 2.06 18.11 -25.17
N THR A 340 3.32 18.14 -24.72
CA THR A 340 4.48 18.42 -25.57
C THR A 340 4.64 17.38 -26.68
N LEU A 341 4.50 16.09 -26.36
CA LEU A 341 4.61 15.01 -27.35
C LEU A 341 3.43 15.01 -28.33
N GLN A 342 2.22 15.34 -27.89
CA GLN A 342 1.05 15.46 -28.76
C GLN A 342 1.20 16.59 -29.77
N ILE A 343 1.74 17.74 -29.34
CA ILE A 343 2.06 18.86 -30.25
C ILE A 343 3.10 18.40 -31.27
N LYS A 344 4.22 17.80 -30.84
CA LYS A 344 5.25 17.28 -31.75
C LYS A 344 4.69 16.25 -32.75
N LYS A 345 3.83 15.34 -32.29
CA LYS A 345 3.15 14.36 -33.13
C LYS A 345 2.28 15.05 -34.19
N LYS A 346 1.50 16.05 -33.77
CA LYS A 346 0.62 16.81 -34.67
C LYS A 346 1.42 17.56 -35.74
N ASP A 347 2.50 18.23 -35.35
CA ASP A 347 3.36 18.97 -36.26
C ASP A 347 4.02 18.03 -37.28
N LEU A 348 4.56 16.90 -36.81
CA LEU A 348 5.17 15.89 -37.69
C LEU A 348 4.17 15.25 -38.66
N ILE A 349 2.92 15.03 -38.24
CA ILE A 349 1.85 14.56 -39.13
C ILE A 349 1.56 15.59 -40.22
N GLU A 350 1.56 16.88 -39.90
CA GLU A 350 1.30 17.93 -40.89
C GLU A 350 2.46 18.05 -41.89
N ASP A 351 3.71 17.99 -41.41
CA ASP A 351 4.90 17.95 -42.27
C ASP A 351 4.89 16.73 -43.20
N LEU A 352 4.51 15.56 -42.69
CA LEU A 352 4.37 14.33 -43.49
C LEU A 352 3.30 14.47 -44.58
N LYS A 353 2.15 15.08 -44.27
CA LYS A 353 1.12 15.34 -45.29
C LYS A 353 1.66 16.22 -46.40
N GLN A 354 2.41 17.27 -46.06
CA GLN A 354 3.03 18.18 -47.02
C GLN A 354 4.03 17.44 -47.91
N LYS A 355 4.95 16.65 -47.33
CA LYS A 355 5.92 15.83 -48.08
C LYS A 355 5.26 14.80 -48.98
N VAL A 356 4.18 14.17 -48.53
CA VAL A 356 3.40 13.22 -49.35
C VAL A 356 2.76 13.93 -50.55
N GLU A 357 2.24 15.15 -50.37
CA GLU A 357 1.67 15.92 -51.47
C GLU A 357 2.75 16.35 -52.49
N GLU A 358 3.91 16.79 -52.00
CA GLU A 358 5.08 17.09 -52.84
C GLU A 358 5.54 15.85 -53.64
N SER A 359 5.56 14.68 -53.00
CA SER A 359 5.90 13.41 -53.65
C SER A 359 4.93 13.09 -54.80
N LYS A 360 3.62 13.25 -54.60
CA LYS A 360 2.61 13.06 -55.67
C LYS A 360 2.82 14.04 -56.84
N VAL A 361 3.12 15.31 -56.55
CA VAL A 361 3.38 16.31 -57.59
C VAL A 361 4.62 15.94 -58.40
N LEU A 362 5.69 15.48 -57.75
CA LEU A 362 6.90 15.00 -58.42
C LEU A 362 6.63 13.76 -59.27
N GLU A 363 5.85 12.80 -58.75
CA GLU A 363 5.45 11.60 -59.48
C GLU A 363 4.69 11.94 -60.78
N ILE A 364 3.72 12.85 -60.69
CA ILE A 364 2.95 13.34 -61.85
C ILE A 364 3.90 13.98 -62.89
N LYS A 365 4.83 14.85 -62.47
CA LYS A 365 5.82 15.46 -63.36
C LYS A 365 6.71 14.41 -64.05
N LEU A 366 7.11 13.37 -63.32
CA LEU A 366 7.96 12.30 -63.83
C LEU A 366 7.21 11.45 -64.87
N ILE A 367 5.91 11.22 -64.67
CA ILE A 367 5.03 10.59 -65.67
C ILE A 367 4.90 11.47 -66.91
N GLN A 368 4.65 12.78 -66.75
CA GLN A 368 4.53 13.72 -67.86
C GLN A 368 5.81 13.79 -68.70
N ASN A 369 6.99 13.85 -68.07
CA ASN A 369 8.28 13.84 -68.75
C ASN A 369 8.49 12.56 -69.55
N LYS A 370 8.23 11.39 -68.95
CA LYS A 370 8.31 10.10 -69.65
C LYS A 370 7.34 10.00 -70.83
N ALA A 371 6.14 10.56 -70.70
CA ALA A 371 5.18 10.62 -71.81
C ALA A 371 5.70 11.53 -72.94
N GLY A 372 6.20 12.73 -72.61
CA GLY A 372 6.80 13.66 -73.57
C GLY A 372 8.00 13.08 -74.32
N GLU A 373 8.89 12.37 -73.63
CA GLU A 373 10.01 11.65 -74.26
C GLU A 373 9.55 10.59 -75.27
N ARG A 374 8.45 9.88 -74.98
CA ARG A 374 7.89 8.88 -75.90
C ARG A 374 7.29 9.54 -77.14
N PHE A 375 6.56 10.65 -76.98
CA PHE A 375 6.04 11.41 -78.12
C PHE A 375 7.17 11.97 -78.99
N ASN A 376 8.20 12.58 -78.39
CA ASN A 376 9.36 13.08 -79.13
C ASN A 376 10.12 11.98 -79.87
N LYS A 377 10.14 10.74 -79.34
CA LYS A 377 10.72 9.60 -80.06
C LYS A 377 9.86 9.19 -81.26
N LEU A 378 8.53 9.19 -81.12
CA LEU A 378 7.62 8.86 -82.22
C LEU A 378 7.73 9.87 -83.37
N ASP A 379 7.79 11.17 -83.09
CA ASP A 379 7.90 12.21 -84.13
C ASP A 379 9.17 12.06 -84.98
N ARG A 380 10.28 11.58 -84.38
CA ARG A 380 11.52 11.28 -85.10
C ARG A 380 11.44 10.06 -86.02
N TYR A 381 10.49 9.16 -85.82
CA TYR A 381 10.27 8.01 -86.70
C TYR A 381 9.28 8.31 -87.82
N THR A 382 8.44 9.34 -87.66
CA THR A 382 7.43 9.73 -88.65
C THR A 382 7.87 10.87 -89.57
N SER A 383 9.01 11.51 -89.28
CA SER A 383 9.67 12.53 -90.10
C SER A 383 10.81 11.90 -90.90
#